data_AF-A0A179D5M7-F1
#
_entry.id   AF-A0A179D5M7-F1
#
_cell.length_a   1.000
_cell.length_b   1.000
_cell.length_c   1.000
_cell.angle_alpha   90.00
_cell.angle_beta   90.00
_cell.angle_gamma   90.00
#
_symmetry.space_group_name_H-M   'P 1'
#
loop_
_entity.id
_entity.type
_entity.pdbx_description
1 polymer ?
#
loop_
_entity_poly.entity_id
_entity_poly.type
_entity_poly.pdbx_seq_one_letter_code
_entity_poly.pdbx_strand_id
1 'polypeptide(L)'
;MKRLGELKPIKDFREEERQARLPQGFKPQEQIALGQAAADALMDVVRRQGLSKKIEGKEYLFYEAWLTLGRFFKLTPKVEWSKPIWHEGRVIAWEARAVVVDEEGREVAAAEAMCGKDEKGWAKRPAYALRSMAQTRACAKALRSVLSWIVVLAGFAPTPAEEIENGADA
;
A
#
# COMPACT_ATOMS: atom_id res chain seq x y z
N MET A 1 10.79 23.96 63.67
CA MET A 1 10.02 22.85 63.07
C MET A 1 8.69 23.39 62.55
N LYS A 2 8.57 23.71 61.25
CA LYS A 2 7.29 24.09 60.63
C LYS A 2 6.57 22.80 60.19
N ARG A 3 5.32 22.61 60.60
CA ARG A 3 4.49 21.45 60.25
C ARG A 3 4.11 21.53 58.76
N LEU A 4 4.27 20.41 58.05
CA LEU A 4 3.86 20.21 56.66
C LEU A 4 2.37 20.53 56.51
N GLY A 5 2.02 21.35 55.52
CA GLY A 5 0.64 21.54 55.09
C GLY A 5 0.14 20.30 54.34
N GLU A 6 -1.10 19.90 54.62
CA GLU A 6 -1.79 18.81 53.93
C GLU A 6 -1.95 19.12 52.44
N LEU A 7 -1.28 18.32 51.61
CA LEU A 7 -1.50 18.30 50.16
C LEU A 7 -2.88 17.70 49.91
N LYS A 8 -3.77 18.47 49.25
CA LYS A 8 -5.04 17.93 48.75
C LYS A 8 -4.75 16.81 47.74
N PRO A 9 -5.51 15.71 47.74
CA PRO A 9 -5.30 14.62 46.80
C PRO A 9 -5.51 15.12 45.37
N ILE A 10 -4.56 14.78 44.49
CA ILE A 10 -4.68 14.96 43.04
C ILE A 10 -5.87 14.09 42.61
N LYS A 11 -6.89 14.69 42.00
CA LYS A 11 -8.00 13.93 41.43
C LYS A 11 -7.42 12.96 40.39
N ASP A 12 -7.65 11.67 40.59
CA ASP A 12 -7.34 10.65 39.60
C ASP A 12 -8.21 10.90 38.36
N PHE A 13 -7.59 11.37 37.27
CA PHE A 13 -8.23 11.66 35.99
C PHE A 13 -8.47 10.40 35.15
N ARG A 14 -8.65 9.22 35.77
CA ARG A 14 -8.55 7.96 35.04
C ARG A 14 -9.54 6.89 35.48
N GLU A 15 -10.82 7.19 35.52
CA GLU A 15 -11.82 6.10 35.53
C GLU A 15 -13.07 6.36 34.67
N GLU A 16 -13.46 7.61 34.38
CA GLU A 16 -14.68 7.89 33.59
C GLU A 16 -14.50 7.84 32.06
N GLU A 17 -13.27 7.89 31.53
CA GLU A 17 -13.03 7.86 30.07
C GLU A 17 -13.00 6.45 29.46
N ARG A 18 -13.20 5.40 30.26
CA ARG A 18 -13.20 4.00 29.80
C ARG A 18 -14.57 3.50 29.35
N GLN A 19 -15.43 4.39 28.87
CA GLN A 19 -16.50 3.94 27.97
C GLN A 19 -15.83 3.48 26.68
N ALA A 20 -16.01 2.19 26.38
CA ALA A 20 -15.68 1.57 25.11
C ALA A 20 -16.43 2.30 23.98
N ARG A 21 -15.91 3.45 23.56
CA ARG A 21 -16.25 4.06 22.28
C ARG A 21 -15.67 3.12 21.24
N LEU A 22 -16.51 2.23 20.73
CA LEU A 22 -16.36 1.81 19.34
C LEU A 22 -16.14 3.11 18.54
N PRO A 23 -15.06 3.24 17.75
CA PRO A 23 -14.83 4.47 17.01
C PRO A 23 -16.10 4.81 16.23
N GLN A 24 -16.47 6.10 16.20
CA GLN A 24 -17.46 6.60 15.25
C GLN A 24 -16.87 6.44 13.84
N GLY A 25 -16.94 5.23 13.33
CA GLY A 25 -16.65 4.86 11.95
C GLY A 25 -17.96 4.56 11.23
N PHE A 26 -17.93 4.69 9.91
CA PHE A 26 -19.02 4.30 9.03
C PHE A 26 -19.55 2.91 9.37
N LYS A 27 -20.87 2.74 9.31
CA LYS A 27 -21.50 1.41 9.37
C LYS A 27 -20.93 0.55 8.23
N PRO A 28 -20.77 -0.77 8.40
CA PRO A 28 -20.22 -1.64 7.34
C PRO A 28 -20.91 -1.46 5.98
N GLN A 29 -22.22 -1.21 5.95
CA GLN A 29 -22.98 -0.97 4.72
C GLN A 29 -22.57 0.33 4.02
N GLU A 30 -22.27 1.38 4.77
CA GLU A 30 -21.79 2.65 4.23
C GLU A 30 -20.37 2.49 3.66
N GLN A 31 -19.53 1.67 4.30
CA GLN A 31 -18.19 1.35 3.79
C GLN A 31 -18.27 0.57 2.47
N ILE A 32 -19.16 -0.44 2.40
CA ILE A 32 -19.39 -1.19 1.16
C ILE A 32 -19.89 -0.27 0.05
N ALA A 33 -20.85 0.61 0.33
CA ALA A 33 -21.39 1.55 -0.66
C ALA A 33 -20.31 2.52 -1.19
N LEU A 34 -19.46 3.04 -0.30
CA LEU A 34 -18.31 3.86 -0.69
C LEU A 34 -17.32 3.06 -1.57
N GLY A 35 -17.05 1.80 -1.19
CA GLY A 35 -16.19 0.90 -1.96
C GLY A 35 -16.73 0.62 -3.36
N GLN A 36 -18.03 0.39 -3.49
CA GLN A 36 -18.70 0.20 -4.78
C GLN A 36 -18.60 1.45 -5.66
N ALA A 37 -18.89 2.63 -5.11
CA ALA A 37 -18.74 3.88 -5.84
C ALA A 37 -17.30 4.14 -6.30
N ALA A 38 -16.32 3.82 -5.46
CA ALA A 38 -14.91 3.89 -5.81
C ALA A 38 -14.50 2.85 -6.87
N ALA A 39 -15.04 1.64 -6.80
CA ALA A 39 -14.83 0.57 -7.78
C ALA A 39 -15.37 0.96 -9.16
N ASP A 40 -16.56 1.54 -9.23
CA ASP A 40 -17.17 2.03 -10.48
C ASP A 40 -16.32 3.15 -11.11
N ALA A 41 -15.94 4.14 -10.30
CA ALA A 41 -15.07 5.23 -10.75
C ALA A 41 -13.69 4.73 -11.22
N LEU A 42 -13.13 3.73 -10.53
CA LEU A 42 -11.88 3.11 -10.91
C LEU A 42 -11.99 2.38 -12.26
N MET A 43 -13.04 1.59 -12.47
CA MET A 43 -13.28 0.88 -13.74
C MET A 43 -13.28 1.85 -14.93
N ASP A 44 -13.97 2.98 -14.81
CA ASP A 44 -14.05 3.98 -15.86
C ASP A 44 -12.68 4.57 -16.21
N VAL A 45 -11.89 4.93 -15.19
CA VAL A 45 -10.54 5.47 -15.40
C VAL A 45 -9.63 4.41 -16.01
N VAL A 46 -9.62 3.19 -15.48
CA VAL A 46 -8.76 2.09 -15.93
C VAL A 46 -9.04 1.76 -17.39
N ARG A 47 -10.32 1.61 -17.78
CA ARG A 47 -10.70 1.27 -19.15
C ARG A 47 -10.38 2.39 -20.14
N ARG A 48 -10.63 3.65 -19.75
CA ARG A 48 -10.38 4.82 -20.61
C ARG A 48 -8.90 5.07 -20.84
N GLN A 49 -8.06 4.80 -19.83
CA GLN A 49 -6.63 5.13 -19.85
C GLN A 49 -5.72 3.91 -20.09
N GLY A 50 -6.29 2.71 -20.18
CA GLY A 50 -5.53 1.47 -20.39
C GLY A 50 -4.63 1.11 -19.20
N LEU A 51 -5.12 1.29 -17.97
CA LEU A 51 -4.33 1.09 -16.73
C LEU A 51 -4.41 -0.34 -16.17
N SER A 52 -4.63 -1.32 -17.05
CA SER A 52 -4.70 -2.74 -16.70
C SER A 52 -4.09 -3.62 -17.77
N LYS A 53 -3.77 -4.86 -17.39
CA LYS A 53 -3.26 -5.89 -18.29
C LYS A 53 -3.97 -7.22 -18.04
N LYS A 54 -4.37 -7.89 -19.11
CA LYS A 54 -4.94 -9.24 -19.04
C LYS A 54 -3.84 -10.29 -19.11
N ILE A 55 -3.83 -11.21 -18.15
CA ILE A 55 -2.89 -12.34 -18.05
C ILE A 55 -3.71 -13.55 -17.61
N GLU A 56 -3.69 -14.64 -18.39
CA GLU A 56 -4.40 -15.90 -18.08
C GLU A 56 -5.88 -15.71 -17.68
N GLY A 57 -6.60 -14.85 -18.41
CA GLY A 57 -8.02 -14.61 -18.18
C GLY A 57 -8.35 -13.74 -16.96
N LYS A 58 -7.34 -13.27 -16.21
CA LYS A 58 -7.49 -12.29 -15.13
C LYS A 58 -6.96 -10.93 -15.58
N GLU A 59 -7.53 -9.85 -15.06
CA GLU A 59 -7.13 -8.48 -15.37
C GLU A 59 -6.49 -7.83 -14.16
N TYR A 60 -5.24 -7.41 -14.29
CA TYR A 60 -4.39 -6.88 -13.22
C TYR A 60 -4.17 -5.40 -13.42
N LEU A 61 -4.23 -4.64 -12.34
CA LEU A 61 -4.05 -3.18 -12.37
C LEU A 61 -2.56 -2.80 -12.36
N PHE A 62 -2.18 -1.86 -13.21
CA PHE A 62 -0.88 -1.20 -13.13
C PHE A 62 -0.81 -0.26 -11.92
N TYR A 63 0.41 0.09 -11.50
CA TYR A 63 0.66 0.96 -10.36
C TYR A 63 -0.11 2.30 -10.42
N GLU A 64 -0.32 2.89 -11.60
CA GLU A 64 -1.07 4.13 -11.78
C GLU A 64 -2.54 4.01 -11.37
N ALA A 65 -3.16 2.85 -11.55
CA ALA A 65 -4.51 2.59 -11.07
C ALA A 65 -4.54 2.46 -9.55
N TRP A 66 -3.53 1.83 -8.95
CA TRP A 66 -3.36 1.81 -7.49
C TRP A 66 -3.15 3.21 -6.90
N LEU A 67 -2.37 4.07 -7.55
CA LEU A 67 -2.20 5.48 -7.16
C LEU A 67 -3.50 6.26 -7.24
N THR A 68 -4.30 6.05 -8.28
CA THR A 68 -5.62 6.66 -8.43
C THR A 68 -6.51 6.29 -7.25
N LEU A 69 -6.53 5.00 -6.90
CA LEU A 69 -7.28 4.51 -5.76
C LEU A 69 -6.74 5.08 -4.44
N GLY A 70 -5.43 5.13 -4.24
CA GLY A 70 -4.81 5.79 -3.10
C GLY A 70 -5.31 7.24 -2.95
N ARG A 71 -5.40 7.99 -4.05
CA ARG A 71 -5.89 9.36 -4.03
C ARG A 71 -7.35 9.48 -3.61
N PHE A 72 -8.23 8.55 -4.00
CA PHE A 72 -9.64 8.55 -3.57
C PHE A 72 -9.79 8.43 -2.05
N PHE A 73 -8.89 7.68 -1.42
CA PHE A 73 -8.89 7.42 0.03
C PHE A 73 -7.87 8.24 0.81
N LYS A 74 -7.27 9.27 0.18
CA LYS A 74 -6.22 10.13 0.75
C LYS A 74 -5.01 9.35 1.29
N LEU A 75 -4.71 8.22 0.67
CA LEU A 75 -3.56 7.38 0.96
C LEU A 75 -2.43 7.70 -0.01
N THR A 76 -1.22 7.89 0.52
CA THR A 76 -0.03 8.19 -0.28
C THR A 76 1.04 7.13 -0.03
N PRO A 77 1.50 6.38 -1.06
CA PRO A 77 2.65 5.50 -0.91
C PRO A 77 3.94 6.33 -0.87
N LYS A 78 4.90 5.91 -0.05
CA LYS A 78 6.23 6.50 0.08
C LYS A 78 7.26 5.39 0.15
N VAL A 79 8.31 5.48 -0.66
CA VAL A 79 9.49 4.63 -0.50
C VAL A 79 10.19 5.02 0.79
N GLU A 80 10.35 4.08 1.70
CA GLU A 80 11.08 4.28 2.96
C GLU A 80 12.58 4.06 2.73
N TRP A 81 12.94 2.96 2.06
CA TRP A 81 14.31 2.69 1.65
C TRP A 81 14.38 1.82 0.40
N SER A 82 15.56 1.82 -0.23
CA SER A 82 15.91 0.90 -1.32
C SER A 82 17.39 0.56 -1.23
N LYS A 83 17.76 -0.71 -1.38
CA LYS A 83 19.16 -1.17 -1.29
C LYS A 83 19.50 -2.18 -2.39
N PRO A 84 20.75 -2.19 -2.89
CA PRO A 84 21.20 -3.21 -3.81
C PRO A 84 21.39 -4.56 -3.10
N ILE A 85 21.12 -5.66 -3.83
CA ILE A 85 21.46 -7.03 -3.44
C ILE A 85 22.71 -7.44 -4.24
N TRP A 86 23.74 -7.87 -3.52
CA TRP A 86 25.03 -8.21 -4.09
C TRP A 86 25.26 -9.72 -4.14
N HIS A 87 25.93 -10.18 -5.20
CA HIS A 87 26.47 -11.51 -5.32
C HIS A 87 27.80 -11.42 -6.08
N GLU A 88 28.86 -11.99 -5.50
CA GLU A 88 30.21 -11.99 -6.11
C GLU A 88 30.69 -10.61 -6.61
N GLY A 89 30.49 -9.56 -5.79
CA GLY A 89 30.91 -8.20 -6.12
C GLY A 89 30.08 -7.50 -7.20
N ARG A 90 28.95 -8.09 -7.63
CA ARG A 90 28.03 -7.52 -8.62
C ARG A 90 26.65 -7.32 -8.02
N VAL A 91 25.95 -6.26 -8.44
CA VAL A 91 24.54 -6.04 -8.08
C VAL A 91 23.68 -6.96 -8.95
N ILE A 92 22.98 -7.91 -8.30
CA ILE A 92 22.10 -8.87 -8.97
C ILE A 92 20.62 -8.48 -8.86
N ALA A 93 20.25 -7.67 -7.88
CA ALA A 93 18.88 -7.21 -7.70
C ALA A 93 18.84 -5.91 -6.88
N TRP A 94 17.67 -5.30 -6.81
CA TRP A 94 17.36 -4.24 -5.85
C TRP A 94 16.16 -4.64 -5.01
N GLU A 95 16.20 -4.30 -3.74
CA GLU A 95 15.09 -4.43 -2.81
C GLU A 95 14.63 -3.03 -2.39
N ALA A 96 13.33 -2.86 -2.19
CA ALA A 96 12.76 -1.64 -1.67
C ALA A 96 11.66 -1.94 -0.67
N ARG A 97 11.53 -1.06 0.32
CA ARG A 97 10.41 -0.98 1.24
C ARG A 97 9.64 0.29 0.97
N ALA A 98 8.32 0.16 0.93
CA ALA A 98 7.40 1.28 0.87
C ALA A 98 6.37 1.19 1.99
N VAL A 99 5.93 2.36 2.42
CA VAL A 99 4.85 2.56 3.39
C VAL A 99 3.71 3.30 2.71
N VAL A 100 2.48 3.14 3.19
CA VAL A 100 1.35 4.00 2.83
C VAL A 100 1.03 4.85 4.04
N VAL A 101 0.93 6.16 3.83
CA VAL A 101 0.53 7.12 4.86
C VAL A 101 -0.84 7.72 4.56
N ASP A 102 -1.59 8.02 5.62
CA ASP A 102 -2.83 8.79 5.53
C ASP A 102 -2.57 10.31 5.51
N GLU A 103 -3.64 11.12 5.54
CA GLU A 103 -3.55 12.58 5.47
C GLU A 103 -2.91 13.21 6.73
N GLU A 104 -2.91 12.50 7.86
CA GLU A 104 -2.20 12.89 9.08
C GLU A 104 -0.73 12.43 9.09
N GLY A 105 -0.29 11.72 8.04
CA GLY A 105 1.07 11.19 7.93
C GLY A 105 1.31 9.92 8.74
N ARG A 106 0.24 9.26 9.24
CA ARG A 106 0.36 7.99 9.96
C ARG A 106 0.57 6.87 8.96
N GLU A 107 1.50 5.98 9.25
CA GLU A 107 1.68 4.74 8.48
C GLU A 107 0.50 3.80 8.72
N VAL A 108 -0.19 3.40 7.64
CA VAL A 108 -1.34 2.48 7.69
C VAL A 108 -1.04 1.13 7.05
N ALA A 109 0.04 1.03 6.27
CA ALA A 109 0.50 -0.19 5.65
C ALA A 109 1.98 -0.09 5.23
N ALA A 110 2.61 -1.25 5.05
CA ALA A 110 3.94 -1.35 4.48
C ALA A 110 4.09 -2.62 3.65
N ALA A 111 5.01 -2.59 2.68
CA ALA A 111 5.40 -3.77 1.93
C ALA A 111 6.83 -3.66 1.43
N GLU A 112 7.42 -4.83 1.19
CA GLU A 112 8.72 -5.00 0.57
C GLU A 112 8.58 -5.76 -0.75
N ALA A 113 9.41 -5.37 -1.70
CA ALA A 113 9.52 -6.01 -3.01
C ALA A 113 10.94 -5.89 -3.55
N MET A 114 11.27 -6.75 -4.51
CA MET A 114 12.54 -6.74 -5.21
C MET A 114 12.35 -6.75 -6.73
N CYS A 115 13.40 -6.38 -7.44
CA CYS A 115 13.56 -6.58 -8.87
C CYS A 115 14.97 -7.10 -9.17
N GLY A 116 15.05 -8.30 -9.73
CA GLY A 116 16.28 -9.04 -10.01
C GLY A 116 16.65 -9.10 -11.50
N LYS A 117 17.94 -9.30 -11.76
CA LYS A 117 18.52 -9.53 -13.10
C LYS A 117 18.08 -10.87 -13.70
N ASP A 118 17.73 -11.83 -12.87
CA ASP A 118 17.23 -13.16 -13.21
C ASP A 118 15.79 -13.15 -13.73
N GLU A 119 15.05 -12.05 -13.54
CA GLU A 119 13.71 -11.89 -14.07
C GLU A 119 13.69 -11.70 -15.59
N LYS A 120 12.64 -12.26 -16.24
CA LYS A 120 12.41 -12.16 -17.69
C LYS A 120 12.42 -10.68 -18.12
N GLY A 121 13.31 -10.32 -19.03
CA GLY A 121 13.44 -8.95 -19.55
C GLY A 121 14.27 -7.97 -18.69
N TRP A 122 14.81 -8.41 -17.54
CA TRP A 122 15.57 -7.57 -16.61
C TRP A 122 17.09 -7.77 -16.66
N ALA A 123 17.58 -8.90 -17.17
CA ALA A 123 19.01 -9.25 -17.22
C ALA A 123 19.92 -8.15 -17.78
N LYS A 124 19.48 -7.44 -18.82
CA LYS A 124 20.26 -6.36 -19.47
C LYS A 124 19.90 -4.95 -19.00
N ARG A 125 18.91 -4.79 -18.11
CA ARG A 125 18.48 -3.48 -17.62
C ARG A 125 19.53 -2.86 -16.70
N PRO A 126 19.72 -1.53 -16.75
CA PRO A 126 20.67 -0.84 -15.88
C PRO A 126 20.19 -0.81 -14.42
N ALA A 127 21.11 -0.66 -13.46
CA ALA A 127 20.80 -0.73 -12.02
C ALA A 127 19.69 0.24 -11.57
N TYR A 128 19.64 1.45 -12.13
CA TYR A 128 18.59 2.42 -11.78
C TYR A 128 17.18 1.92 -12.17
N ALA A 129 17.06 1.15 -13.25
CA ALA A 129 15.78 0.62 -13.70
C ALA A 129 15.30 -0.51 -12.76
N LEU A 130 16.21 -1.38 -12.32
CA LEU A 130 15.90 -2.40 -11.31
C LEU A 130 15.45 -1.75 -9.99
N ARG A 131 16.19 -0.73 -9.55
CA ARG A 131 15.83 0.06 -8.35
C ARG A 131 14.44 0.66 -8.48
N SER A 132 14.16 1.32 -9.61
CA SER A 132 12.86 1.95 -9.86
C SER A 132 11.73 0.92 -9.84
N MET A 133 11.92 -0.24 -10.44
CA MET A 133 10.89 -1.29 -10.45
C MET A 133 10.66 -1.90 -9.07
N ALA A 134 11.72 -2.14 -8.30
CA ALA A 134 11.59 -2.60 -6.92
C ALA A 134 10.74 -1.63 -6.09
N GLN A 135 10.97 -0.31 -6.25
CA GLN A 135 10.19 0.74 -5.62
C GLN A 135 8.73 0.73 -6.07
N THR A 136 8.47 0.65 -7.38
CA THR A 136 7.10 0.56 -7.93
C THR A 136 6.34 -0.63 -7.35
N ARG A 137 6.95 -1.82 -7.34
CA ARG A 137 6.34 -3.03 -6.77
C ARG A 137 6.06 -2.88 -5.29
N ALA A 138 7.01 -2.34 -4.51
CA ALA A 138 6.82 -2.12 -3.08
C ALA A 138 5.64 -1.18 -2.81
N CYS A 139 5.56 -0.05 -3.54
CA CYS A 139 4.45 0.90 -3.40
C CYS A 139 3.10 0.29 -3.81
N ALA A 140 3.03 -0.42 -4.93
CA ALA A 140 1.82 -1.07 -5.40
C ALA A 140 1.33 -2.13 -4.40
N LYS A 141 2.25 -2.94 -3.87
CA LYS A 141 1.97 -3.97 -2.86
C LYS A 141 1.53 -3.39 -1.52
N ALA A 142 2.12 -2.26 -1.11
CA ALA A 142 1.71 -1.56 0.10
C ALA A 142 0.27 -1.03 -0.04
N LEU A 143 -0.07 -0.40 -1.17
CA LEU A 143 -1.44 0.04 -1.48
C LEU A 143 -2.43 -1.13 -1.55
N ARG A 144 -2.02 -2.25 -2.16
CA ARG A 144 -2.83 -3.48 -2.21
C ARG A 144 -3.28 -3.94 -0.83
N SER A 145 -2.41 -3.88 0.18
CA SER A 145 -2.71 -4.40 1.51
C SER A 145 -3.93 -3.74 2.16
N VAL A 146 -4.26 -2.51 1.76
CA VAL A 146 -5.39 -1.73 2.29
C VAL A 146 -6.54 -1.53 1.30
N LEU A 147 -6.27 -1.59 -0.01
CA LEU A 147 -7.23 -1.23 -1.05
C LEU A 147 -7.71 -2.39 -1.92
N SER A 148 -7.13 -3.60 -1.76
CA SER A 148 -7.45 -4.76 -2.61
C SER A 148 -8.92 -5.16 -2.61
N TRP A 149 -9.65 -4.95 -1.52
CA TRP A 149 -11.08 -5.25 -1.46
C TRP A 149 -11.90 -4.44 -2.48
N ILE A 150 -11.51 -3.19 -2.76
CA ILE A 150 -12.16 -2.33 -3.77
C ILE A 150 -11.83 -2.84 -5.18
N VAL A 151 -10.58 -3.25 -5.39
CA VAL A 151 -10.12 -3.83 -6.67
C VAL A 151 -10.90 -5.11 -6.99
N VAL A 152 -11.17 -5.93 -5.97
CA VAL A 152 -12.03 -7.12 -6.11
C VAL A 152 -13.48 -6.74 -6.41
N LEU A 153 -14.04 -5.72 -5.75
CA LEU A 153 -15.38 -5.21 -6.08
C LEU A 153 -15.47 -4.70 -7.53
N ALA A 154 -14.39 -4.12 -8.05
CA ALA A 154 -14.28 -3.66 -9.44
C ALA A 154 -14.04 -4.80 -10.46
N GLY A 155 -13.96 -6.06 -10.02
CA GLY A 155 -13.78 -7.22 -10.89
C GLY A 155 -12.34 -7.44 -11.38
N PHE A 156 -11.35 -6.76 -10.79
CA PHE A 156 -9.95 -6.94 -11.12
C PHE A 156 -9.26 -7.92 -10.15
N ALA A 157 -8.14 -8.50 -10.58
CA ALA A 157 -7.29 -9.29 -9.72
C ALA A 157 -6.59 -8.39 -8.68
N PRO A 158 -6.50 -8.82 -7.40
CA PRO A 158 -5.98 -7.98 -6.32
C PRO A 158 -4.45 -7.83 -6.35
N THR A 159 -3.74 -8.60 -7.17
CA THR A 159 -2.28 -8.49 -7.30
C THR A 159 -1.93 -7.39 -8.30
N PRO A 160 -0.97 -6.49 -8.03
CA PRO A 160 -0.47 -5.55 -9.03
C PRO A 160 0.11 -6.24 -10.26
N ALA A 161 -0.05 -5.64 -11.43
CA ALA A 161 0.46 -6.18 -12.69
C ALA A 161 1.98 -6.41 -12.64
N GLU A 162 2.72 -5.51 -11.98
CA GLU A 162 4.18 -5.53 -11.88
C GLU A 162 4.73 -6.74 -11.09
N GLU A 163 3.90 -7.40 -10.27
CA GLU A 163 4.23 -8.64 -9.58
C GLU A 163 4.03 -9.88 -10.47
N ILE A 164 3.12 -9.82 -11.46
CA ILE A 164 2.76 -10.95 -12.33
C ILE A 164 3.60 -10.99 -13.61
N GLU A 165 4.08 -9.85 -14.10
CA GLU A 165 4.93 -9.78 -15.30
C GLU A 165 6.21 -10.66 -15.24
N ASN A 166 6.52 -11.23 -14.07
CA ASN A 166 7.71 -12.05 -13.83
C ASN A 166 7.39 -13.51 -13.47
N GLY A 167 6.12 -13.91 -13.42
CA GLY A 167 5.68 -15.23 -12.93
C GLY A 167 4.95 -16.13 -13.92
N ALA A 168 4.66 -15.66 -15.14
CA ALA A 168 4.07 -16.49 -16.17
C ALA A 168 5.17 -17.09 -17.07
N ASP A 169 5.31 -18.42 -16.98
CA ASP A 169 6.28 -19.32 -17.62
C ASP A 169 7.48 -19.72 -16.74
N ALA A 170 7.21 -20.53 -15.71
CA ALA A 170 8.15 -21.51 -15.16
C ALA A 170 7.62 -22.92 -15.47
#